data_AF-A0A3T0SMJ9-F1
#
_entry.id   AF-A0A3T0SMJ9-F1
#
_cell.length_a   1.000
_cell.length_b   1.000
_cell.length_c   1.000
_cell.angle_alpha   90.00
_cell.angle_beta   90.00
_cell.angle_gamma   90.00
#
_symmetry.space_group_name_H-M   'P 1'
#
loop_
_entity.id
_entity.type
_entity.pdbx_description
1 polymer ?
#
loop_
_entity_poly.entity_id
_entity_poly.type
_entity_poly.pdbx_seq_one_letter_code
_entity_poly.pdbx_strand_id
1 'polypeptide(L)'
;MTPQAKVLITLLQRHWSPNGPVAFGVRQAEQEIPCSRALAMRSFNELVKAGFIEMIDESLFCSRTQSKSRTWRLTWMPCWRNRAPSNDWEKRSP
;
A
#
# COMPACT_ATOMS: atom_id res chain seq x y z
N MET A 1 7.31 8.84 -10.06
CA MET A 1 7.23 8.36 -8.66
C MET A 1 8.33 9.00 -7.84
N THR A 2 7.98 9.50 -6.67
CA THR A 2 8.91 10.03 -5.66
C THR A 2 9.82 8.94 -5.07
N PRO A 3 10.99 9.29 -4.52
CA PRO A 3 11.84 8.35 -3.78
C PRO A 3 11.09 7.66 -2.63
N GLN A 4 10.22 8.38 -1.94
CA GLN A 4 9.42 7.86 -0.82
C GLN A 4 8.43 6.80 -1.30
N ALA A 5 7.78 6.99 -2.45
CA ALA A 5 6.91 5.97 -3.06
C ALA A 5 7.70 4.69 -3.41
N LYS A 6 8.96 4.83 -3.88
CA LYS A 6 9.85 3.68 -4.16
C LYS A 6 10.33 2.96 -2.90
N VAL A 7 10.41 3.62 -1.75
CA VAL A 7 10.71 2.94 -0.48
C VAL A 7 9.44 2.27 0.05
N LEU A 8 8.30 2.97 -0.02
CA LEU A 8 7.01 2.47 0.44
C LEU A 8 6.61 1.16 -0.26
N ILE A 9 6.84 1.04 -1.56
CA ILE A 9 6.54 -0.20 -2.30
C ILE A 9 7.33 -1.40 -1.75
N THR A 10 8.61 -1.20 -1.40
CA THR A 10 9.47 -2.23 -0.78
C THR A 10 9.02 -2.59 0.63
N LEU A 11 8.59 -1.61 1.42
CA LEU A 11 8.02 -1.86 2.76
C LEU A 11 6.74 -2.68 2.68
N LEU A 12 5.83 -2.32 1.77
CA LEU A 12 4.60 -3.08 1.58
C LEU A 12 4.89 -4.53 1.14
N GLN A 13 5.88 -4.73 0.25
CA GLN A 13 6.33 -6.07 -0.13
C GLN A 13 6.89 -6.86 1.05
N ARG A 14 7.65 -6.22 1.95
CA ARG A 14 8.17 -6.88 3.16
C ARG A 14 7.06 -7.36 4.09
N HIS A 15 5.95 -6.63 4.16
CA HIS A 15 4.77 -6.98 4.96
C HIS A 15 3.76 -7.87 4.21
N TRP A 16 4.02 -8.22 2.96
CA TRP A 16 3.13 -9.07 2.18
C TRP A 16 3.10 -10.50 2.72
N SER A 17 1.91 -11.10 2.69
CA SER A 17 1.72 -12.51 3.01
C SER A 17 0.64 -13.12 2.10
N PRO A 18 0.66 -14.43 1.85
CA PRO A 18 -0.39 -15.11 1.09
C PRO A 18 -1.72 -15.19 1.86
N ASN A 19 -1.72 -14.89 3.16
CA ASN A 19 -2.87 -15.06 4.05
C ASN A 19 -3.85 -13.89 4.00
N GLY A 20 -3.46 -12.73 3.46
CA GLY A 20 -4.34 -11.56 3.43
C GLY A 20 -3.68 -10.30 2.89
N PRO A 21 -4.45 -9.20 2.77
CA PRO A 21 -3.93 -7.92 2.30
C PRO A 21 -2.98 -7.28 3.32
N VAL A 22 -2.10 -6.39 2.83
CA VAL A 22 -1.09 -5.71 3.64
C VAL A 22 -1.74 -4.61 4.48
N ALA A 23 -1.81 -4.80 5.79
CA ALA A 23 -2.25 -3.75 6.72
C ALA A 23 -1.08 -2.80 7.01
N PHE A 24 -1.05 -1.64 6.34
CA PHE A 24 0.04 -0.67 6.49
C PHE A 24 -0.49 0.76 6.34
N GLY A 25 -0.42 1.54 7.42
CA GLY A 25 -1.04 2.86 7.51
C GLY A 25 -0.10 4.04 7.26
N VAL A 26 -0.67 5.22 7.07
CA VAL A 26 0.09 6.48 6.88
C VAL A 26 0.98 6.79 8.10
N ARG A 27 0.52 6.51 9.33
CA ARG A 27 1.31 6.73 10.55
C ARG A 27 2.56 5.84 10.58
N GLN A 28 2.41 4.57 10.20
CA GLN A 28 3.54 3.65 10.12
C GLN A 28 4.51 4.05 9.00
N ALA A 29 3.98 4.46 7.83
CA ALA A 29 4.78 4.98 6.73
C ALA A 29 5.60 6.21 7.13
N GLU A 30 5.05 7.14 7.91
CA GLU A 30 5.73 8.33 8.43
C GLU A 30 6.85 7.98 9.42
N GLN A 31 6.70 6.90 10.18
CA GLN A 31 7.72 6.43 11.13
C GLN A 31 8.86 5.69 10.43
N GLU A 32 8.55 4.83 9.45
CA GLU A 32 9.55 4.02 8.74
C GLU A 32 10.23 4.78 7.60
N ILE A 33 9.52 5.71 6.97
CA ILE A 33 10.04 6.65 5.97
C ILE A 33 9.98 8.02 6.64
N PRO A 34 11.07 8.52 7.26
CA PRO A 34 11.07 9.75 8.05
C PRO A 34 10.75 10.96 7.14
N CYS A 35 9.46 11.18 6.94
CA CYS A 35 8.91 12.16 6.02
C CYS A 35 7.61 12.73 6.60
N SER A 36 7.19 13.88 6.10
CA SER A 36 5.93 14.47 6.56
C SER A 36 4.76 13.56 6.23
N ARG A 37 3.75 13.54 7.11
CA ARG A 37 2.47 12.87 6.88
C ARG A 37 1.87 13.14 5.49
N ALA A 38 1.97 14.37 5.00
CA ALA A 38 1.50 14.76 3.68
C ALA A 38 2.24 14.02 2.55
N LEU A 39 3.56 13.86 2.69
CA LEU A 39 4.38 13.13 1.72
C LEU A 39 4.13 11.62 1.77
N ALA A 40 3.92 11.06 2.97
CA ALA A 40 3.50 9.67 3.13
C ALA A 40 2.16 9.42 2.42
N MET A 41 1.15 10.27 2.66
CA MET A 41 -0.15 10.20 1.96
C MET A 41 -0.01 10.29 0.45
N ARG A 42 0.80 11.24 -0.04
CA ARG A 42 1.06 11.40 -1.47
C ARG A 42 1.72 10.17 -2.08
N SER A 43 2.63 9.52 -1.34
CA SER A 43 3.32 8.31 -1.79
C SER A 43 2.36 7.15 -2.03
N PHE A 44 1.39 6.92 -1.13
CA PHE A 44 0.32 5.95 -1.38
C PHE A 44 -0.49 6.29 -2.63
N ASN A 45 -0.89 7.57 -2.77
CA ASN A 45 -1.65 8.00 -3.94
C ASN A 45 -0.87 7.81 -5.25
N GLU A 46 0.46 8.03 -5.24
CA GLU A 46 1.31 7.77 -6.40
C GLU A 46 1.37 6.29 -6.76
N LEU A 47 1.50 5.38 -5.78
CA LEU A 47 1.49 3.94 -6.01
C LEU A 47 0.15 3.43 -6.52
N VAL A 48 -0.96 3.95 -5.99
CA VAL A 48 -2.32 3.63 -6.49
C VAL A 48 -2.48 4.12 -7.92
N LYS A 49 -2.10 5.39 -8.19
CA LYS A 49 -2.15 5.95 -9.54
C LYS A 49 -1.22 5.23 -10.51
N ALA A 50 -0.11 4.69 -10.06
CA ALA A 50 0.78 3.89 -10.90
C ALA A 50 0.27 2.45 -11.13
N GLY A 51 -0.78 2.02 -10.41
CA GLY A 51 -1.33 0.67 -10.52
C GLY A 51 -0.50 -0.39 -9.79
N PHE A 52 0.44 0.02 -8.94
CA PHE A 52 1.24 -0.90 -8.11
C PHE A 52 0.41 -1.44 -6.95
N ILE A 53 -0.41 -0.60 -6.31
CA ILE A 53 -1.21 -1.02 -5.16
C ILE A 53 -2.69 -0.68 -5.35
N GLU A 54 -3.55 -1.49 -4.77
CA GLU A 54 -5.00 -1.31 -4.75
C GLU A 54 -5.47 -1.30 -3.29
N MET A 55 -6.35 -0.38 -2.93
CA MET A 55 -6.96 -0.37 -1.60
C MET A 55 -8.07 -1.40 -1.57
N ILE A 56 -7.97 -2.38 -0.67
CA ILE A 56 -8.96 -3.47 -0.57
C ILE A 56 -10.06 -3.13 0.44
N ASP A 57 -9.68 -2.52 1.55
CA ASP A 57 -10.63 -2.14 2.58
C ASP A 57 -10.18 -0.88 3.32
N GLU A 58 -11.15 -0.02 3.61
CA GLU A 58 -11.05 1.07 4.58
C GLU A 58 -11.85 0.65 5.81
N SER A 59 -11.46 -0.43 6.48
CA SER A 59 -12.18 -0.85 7.68
C SER A 59 -12.02 0.20 8.77
N LEU A 60 -13.17 0.62 9.28
CA LEU A 60 -13.28 1.54 10.39
C LEU A 60 -12.75 0.90 11.67
N PHE A 61 -11.75 1.57 12.24
CA PHE A 61 -11.82 2.05 13.62
C PHE A 61 -11.63 1.00 14.74
N CYS A 62 -10.42 0.93 15.29
CA CYS A 62 -10.29 0.61 16.71
C CYS A 62 -10.63 1.87 17.51
N SER A 63 -11.75 1.85 18.24
CA SER A 63 -12.31 2.99 18.99
C SER A 63 -11.38 3.61 20.03
N ARG A 64 -10.35 2.87 20.45
CA ARG A 64 -9.34 3.32 21.40
C ARG A 64 -8.29 4.27 20.83
N THR A 65 -8.02 4.22 19.51
CA THR A 65 -6.88 4.95 18.88
C THR A 65 -7.27 5.77 17.64
N GLN A 66 -8.54 5.73 17.23
CA GLN A 66 -9.09 6.43 16.05
C GLN A 66 -8.25 6.29 14.77
N SER A 67 -7.50 5.20 14.62
CA SER A 67 -6.65 4.98 13.46
C SER A 67 -7.42 4.22 12.39
N LYS A 68 -7.57 4.83 11.20
CA LYS A 68 -8.02 4.11 10.00
C LYS A 68 -6.89 3.20 9.53
N SER A 69 -7.08 1.88 9.62
CA SER A 69 -6.14 0.93 9.04
C SER A 69 -6.55 0.70 7.59
N ARG A 70 -5.72 1.13 6.65
CA ARG A 70 -5.91 0.82 5.23
C ARG A 70 -5.22 -0.50 4.94
N THR A 71 -5.90 -1.36 4.20
CA THR A 71 -5.31 -2.60 3.70
C THR A 71 -5.06 -2.52 2.21
N TRP A 72 -3.90 -3.02 1.79
CA TRP A 72 -3.40 -2.87 0.43
C TRP A 72 -3.18 -4.22 -0.22
N ARG A 73 -3.60 -4.34 -1.49
CA ARG A 73 -3.18 -5.39 -2.40
C ARG A 73 -2.00 -4.89 -3.23
N LEU A 74 -0.99 -5.74 -3.40
CA LEU A 74 0.08 -5.53 -4.36
C LEU A 74 -0.32 -6.19 -5.67
N THR A 75 -0.45 -5.41 -6.75
CA THR A 75 -1.03 -5.89 -8.02
C THR A 75 -0.11 -6.85 -8.77
N TRP A 76 1.19 -6.85 -8.45
CA TRP A 76 2.21 -7.73 -9.03
C TRP A 76 2.50 -8.98 -8.21
N MET A 77 1.89 -9.13 -7.03
CA MET A 77 2.04 -10.33 -6.20
C MET A 77 0.77 -11.20 -6.26
N PRO A 78 0.88 -12.52 -6.04
CA PRO A 78 -0.29 -13.37 -5.90
C PRO A 78 -1.22 -12.84 -4.82
N CYS A 79 -2.51 -12.82 -5.10
CA CYS A 79 -3.49 -12.43 -4.11
C CYS A 79 -3.78 -13.60 -3.16
N TRP A 80 -4.29 -13.29 -1.97
CA TRP A 80 -4.83 -14.29 -1.07
C TRP A 80 -5.88 -15.15 -1.81
N ARG A 81 -5.94 -16.46 -1.50
CA ARG A 81 -6.77 -17.47 -2.19
C ARG A 81 -6.30 -17.83 -3.63
N ASN A 82 -4.99 -17.86 -3.89
CA ASN A 82 -4.41 -18.30 -5.17
C ASN A 82 -4.92 -17.52 -6.40
N ARG A 83 -5.27 -16.23 -6.23
CA ARG A 83 -5.62 -15.40 -7.38
C ARG A 83 -4.34 -14.89 -8.05
N ALA A 84 -4.34 -14.91 -9.38
CA ALA A 84 -3.25 -14.37 -10.17
C ALA A 84 -3.03 -12.86 -9.87
N PRO A 85 -1.79 -12.38 -9.99
CA PRO A 85 -1.50 -10.94 -10.03
C PRO A 85 -2.33 -10.26 -11.13
N SER A 86 -2.83 -9.04 -10.88
CA SER A 86 -3.56 -8.28 -11.91
C SER A 86 -2.63 -7.53 -12.85
N ASN A 87 -1.39 -7.26 -12.41
CA ASN A 87 -0.36 -6.52 -13.16
C ASN A 87 -0.86 -5.21 -13.78
N ASP A 88 -1.73 -4.49 -13.07
CA ASP A 88 -2.34 -3.25 -13.60
C ASP A 88 -1.30 -2.15 -13.90
N TRP A 89 -0.12 -2.26 -13.31
CA TRP A 89 1.04 -1.40 -13.60
C TRP A 89 1.60 -1.58 -15.02
N GLU A 90 1.47 -2.75 -15.66
CA GLU A 90 1.98 -3.00 -17.02
C GLU A 90 1.12 -2.33 -18.10
N LYS A 91 -0.19 -2.20 -17.83
CA LYS A 91 -1.15 -1.54 -18.74
C LYS A 91 -0.88 -0.04 -18.89
N ARG A 92 -0.01 0.51 -18.04
CA ARG A 92 0.40 1.92 -18.04
C ARG A 92 1.86 2.01 -18.51
N SER A 93 2.11 1.60 -19.75
CA SER A 93 3.31 1.98 -20.50
C SER A 93 3.06 3.33 -21.21
N PRO A 94 4.10 4.18 -21.38
CA PRO A 94 3.98 5.64 -21.55
C PRO A 94 3.13 6.14 -22.72
#